data_AF-A0A7J0ENU9-F1
#
_entry.id   AF-A0A7J0ENU9-F1
#
_cell.length_a   1.000
_cell.length_b   1.000
_cell.length_c   1.000
_cell.angle_alpha   90.00
_cell.angle_beta   90.00
_cell.angle_gamma   90.00
#
_symmetry.space_group_name_H-M   'P 1'
#
loop_
_entity.id
_entity.type
_entity.pdbx_description
1 polymer ?
#
loop_
_entity_poly.entity_id
_entity_poly.type
_entity_poly.pdbx_seq_one_letter_code
_entity_poly.pdbx_strand_id
1 'polypeptide(L)'
;MEYHRLWWLSWYLGASPFRSATLLLQKEFAQRLLANPGDSEFNRLAVNVKLVADVEFIMDVSKRDFVPCPKVDSSVVKIWPKAEIPNVDLQEWWAFTRTCFTRKNKNLGATFKQRKKVMELYKLSVITGCSEEKVGNCCIGDSCSHDGRGRRRRWWMW
;
A
#
# COMPACT_ATOMS: atom_id res chain seq x y z
N MET A 1 35.08 -0.29 4.19
CA MET A 1 34.90 -0.09 5.63
C MET A 1 33.47 -0.47 5.99
N GLU A 2 33.36 -1.66 6.57
CA GLU A 2 32.27 -2.30 7.32
C GLU A 2 30.83 -1.76 7.21
N TYR A 3 30.03 -2.39 6.34
CA TYR A 3 28.57 -2.45 6.44
C TYR A 3 28.07 -3.81 6.99
N HIS A 4 28.94 -4.61 7.60
CA HIS A 4 28.60 -5.96 8.09
C HIS A 4 28.36 -6.08 9.61
N ARG A 5 28.32 -4.97 10.36
CA ARG A 5 28.16 -5.01 11.84
C ARG A 5 26.91 -4.34 12.41
N LEU A 6 25.96 -3.87 11.59
CA LEU A 6 24.76 -3.19 12.11
C LEU A 6 23.42 -3.84 11.71
N TRP A 7 23.44 -4.98 11.04
CA TRP A 7 22.22 -5.79 10.81
C TRP A 7 21.70 -6.48 12.08
N TRP A 8 22.57 -6.74 13.07
CA TRP A 8 22.18 -7.40 14.33
C TRP A 8 21.35 -6.53 15.27
N LEU A 9 21.49 -5.19 15.19
CA LEU A 9 20.72 -4.26 16.02
C LEU A 9 19.24 -4.16 15.61
N SER A 10 18.92 -4.39 14.33
CA SER A 10 17.54 -4.47 13.86
C SER A 10 16.81 -5.72 14.37
N TRP A 11 17.55 -6.78 14.74
CA TRP A 11 16.99 -7.97 15.41
C TRP A 11 16.80 -7.74 16.92
N TYR A 12 17.59 -6.85 17.52
CA TYR A 12 17.63 -6.63 18.98
C TYR A 12 16.68 -5.52 19.47
N LEU A 13 16.32 -4.56 18.62
CA LEU A 13 15.23 -3.61 18.88
C LEU A 13 13.94 -4.19 18.32
N GLY A 14 13.42 -5.21 19.01
CA GLY A 14 12.20 -5.90 18.66
C GLY A 14 11.01 -4.96 18.54
N ALA A 15 10.76 -4.45 17.34
CA ALA A 15 9.41 -4.15 16.91
C ALA A 15 8.72 -5.51 16.75
N SER A 16 8.31 -6.11 17.86
CA SER A 16 7.55 -7.36 17.83
C SER A 16 6.35 -7.13 16.92
N PRO A 17 6.27 -7.79 15.75
CA PRO A 17 5.07 -7.70 14.95
C PRO A 17 3.90 -8.18 15.83
N PHE A 18 2.76 -7.50 15.73
CA PHE A 18 1.58 -7.96 16.45
C PHE A 18 1.18 -9.34 15.93
N ARG A 19 0.80 -10.25 16.83
CA ARG A 19 0.40 -11.61 16.45
C ARG A 19 -0.86 -11.63 15.59
N SER A 20 -1.84 -10.82 15.98
CA SER A 20 -3.10 -10.63 15.24
C SER A 20 -3.83 -9.41 15.80
N ALA A 21 -4.61 -8.74 14.95
CA ALA A 21 -5.53 -7.67 15.33
C ALA A 21 -6.96 -8.12 15.03
N THR A 22 -7.87 -7.97 16.00
CA THR A 22 -9.31 -8.16 15.78
C THR A 22 -9.95 -6.78 15.80
N LEU A 23 -10.51 -6.37 14.66
CA LEU A 23 -10.99 -5.02 14.42
C LEU A 23 -12.46 -5.05 14.07
N LEU A 24 -13.21 -4.11 14.64
CA LEU A 24 -14.57 -3.80 14.20
C LEU A 24 -14.48 -2.72 13.12
N LEU A 25 -14.96 -3.02 11.92
CA LEU A 25 -14.94 -2.12 10.77
C LEU A 25 -16.35 -1.93 10.22
N GLN A 26 -16.60 -0.86 9.47
CA GLN A 26 -17.86 -0.72 8.73
C GLN A 26 -18.03 -1.90 7.75
N LYS A 27 -19.25 -2.42 7.62
CA LYS A 27 -19.53 -3.65 6.84
C LYS A 27 -19.01 -3.59 5.40
N GLU A 28 -19.27 -2.51 4.68
CA GLU A 28 -18.78 -2.34 3.29
C GLU A 28 -17.24 -2.31 3.21
N PHE A 29 -16.59 -1.70 4.21
CA PHE A 29 -15.13 -1.65 4.26
C PHE A 29 -14.54 -3.04 4.55
N ALA A 30 -15.14 -3.80 5.47
CA ALA A 30 -14.75 -5.18 5.72
C ALA A 30 -14.92 -6.06 4.49
N GLN A 31 -16.04 -5.94 3.77
CA GLN A 31 -16.28 -6.67 2.52
C GLN A 31 -15.22 -6.36 1.46
N ARG A 32 -14.88 -5.09 1.30
CA ARG A 32 -13.80 -4.62 0.41
C ARG A 32 -12.42 -5.13 0.81
N LEU A 33 -12.16 -5.30 2.10
CA LEU A 33 -10.90 -5.83 2.63
C LEU A 33 -10.76 -7.33 2.33
N LEU A 34 -11.86 -8.07 2.47
CA LEU A 34 -11.92 -9.53 2.28
C LEU A 34 -12.03 -9.95 0.80
N ALA A 35 -12.52 -9.06 -0.07
CA ALA A 35 -12.80 -9.33 -1.48
C ALA A 35 -11.69 -10.08 -2.21
N ASN A 36 -12.06 -11.12 -2.96
CA ASN A 36 -11.19 -11.94 -3.78
C ASN A 36 -11.18 -11.47 -5.24
N PRO A 37 -10.14 -11.83 -6.02
CA PRO A 37 -10.14 -11.55 -7.45
C PRO A 37 -11.38 -12.14 -8.12
N GLY A 38 -12.15 -11.29 -8.81
CA GLY A 38 -13.43 -11.67 -9.42
C GLY A 38 -14.65 -11.08 -8.71
N ASP A 39 -14.53 -10.72 -7.43
CA ASP A 39 -15.60 -10.07 -6.68
C ASP A 39 -15.82 -8.63 -7.14
N SER A 40 -17.06 -8.14 -7.09
CA SER A 40 -17.40 -6.75 -7.44
C SER A 40 -16.68 -5.71 -6.56
N GLU A 41 -16.50 -6.07 -5.29
CA GLU A 41 -15.85 -5.25 -4.26
C GLU A 41 -14.32 -5.32 -4.29
N PHE A 42 -13.75 -6.15 -5.18
CA PHE A 42 -12.31 -6.29 -5.32
C PHE A 42 -11.67 -4.97 -5.73
N ASN A 43 -10.66 -4.56 -4.96
CA ASN A 43 -10.04 -3.25 -5.11
C ASN A 43 -8.57 -3.26 -4.68
N ARG A 44 -7.94 -2.09 -4.79
CA ARG A 44 -6.53 -1.90 -4.42
C ARG A 44 -6.25 -2.18 -2.95
N LEU A 45 -7.18 -1.87 -2.04
CA LEU A 45 -7.02 -2.13 -0.61
C LEU A 45 -6.89 -3.63 -0.35
N ALA A 46 -7.79 -4.45 -0.92
CA ALA A 46 -7.74 -5.91 -0.81
C ALA A 46 -6.39 -6.46 -1.25
N VAL A 47 -5.88 -6.00 -2.40
CA VAL A 47 -4.59 -6.43 -2.96
C VAL A 47 -3.42 -6.06 -2.06
N ASN A 48 -3.38 -4.83 -1.55
CA ASN A 48 -2.29 -4.36 -0.71
C ASN A 48 -2.26 -5.07 0.65
N VAL A 49 -3.42 -5.32 1.24
CA VAL A 49 -3.49 -6.02 2.53
C VAL A 49 -3.11 -7.49 2.37
N LYS A 50 -3.62 -8.15 1.33
CA LYS A 50 -3.29 -9.55 1.01
C LYS A 50 -1.82 -9.78 0.66
N LEU A 51 -1.04 -8.74 0.33
CA LEU A 51 0.41 -8.85 0.15
C LEU A 51 1.11 -9.17 1.48
N VAL A 52 0.70 -8.52 2.57
CA VAL A 52 1.43 -8.50 3.84
C VAL A 52 0.74 -9.26 4.97
N ALA A 53 -0.57 -9.49 4.85
CA ALA A 53 -1.39 -10.07 5.90
C ALA A 53 -2.50 -10.95 5.33
N ASP A 54 -2.96 -11.89 6.15
CA ASP A 54 -4.20 -12.60 5.94
C ASP A 54 -5.33 -11.92 6.72
N VAL A 55 -6.54 -12.03 6.19
CA VAL A 55 -7.75 -11.41 6.75
C VAL A 55 -8.85 -12.45 6.79
N GLU A 56 -9.51 -12.54 7.94
CA GLU A 56 -10.62 -13.46 8.20
C GLU A 56 -11.85 -12.69 8.66
N PHE A 57 -13.01 -13.08 8.11
CA PHE A 57 -14.30 -12.60 8.59
C PHE A 57 -14.71 -13.37 9.84
N ILE A 58 -15.09 -12.67 10.90
CA ILE A 58 -15.55 -13.31 12.14
C ILE A 58 -17.06 -13.26 12.24
N MET A 59 -17.66 -12.07 12.23
CA MET A 59 -19.11 -11.89 12.35
C MET A 59 -19.56 -10.48 11.95
N ASP A 60 -20.86 -10.32 11.69
CA ASP A 60 -21.50 -9.00 11.55
C ASP A 60 -22.05 -8.52 12.90
N VAL A 61 -22.04 -7.20 13.11
CA VAL A 61 -22.58 -6.52 14.30
C VAL A 61 -23.58 -5.47 13.85
N SER A 62 -24.80 -5.52 14.43
CA SER A 62 -25.85 -4.59 14.03
C SER A 62 -25.56 -3.21 14.58
N LYS A 63 -25.89 -2.16 13.81
CA LYS A 63 -25.85 -0.78 14.32
C LYS A 63 -26.68 -0.55 15.59
N ARG A 64 -27.68 -1.41 15.85
CA ARG A 64 -28.54 -1.34 17.05
C ARG A 64 -27.78 -1.65 18.34
N ASP A 65 -26.64 -2.32 18.24
CA ASP A 65 -25.81 -2.73 19.38
C ASP A 65 -24.89 -1.60 19.89
N PHE A 66 -24.96 -0.41 19.28
CA PHE A 66 -24.10 0.74 19.59
C PHE A 66 -24.89 1.90 20.17
N VAL A 67 -24.24 2.66 21.07
CA VAL A 67 -24.75 3.91 21.62
C VAL A 67 -23.66 5.00 21.52
N PRO A 68 -23.90 6.10 20.77
CA PRO A 68 -25.05 6.36 19.90
C PRO A 68 -25.08 5.46 18.66
N CYS A 69 -26.27 5.20 18.12
CA CYS A 69 -26.48 4.34 16.96
C CYS A 69 -25.81 4.92 15.69
N PRO A 70 -24.88 4.20 15.04
CA PRO A 70 -24.27 4.62 13.79
C PRO A 70 -25.24 4.43 12.61
N LYS A 71 -24.87 4.98 11.44
CA LYS A 71 -25.70 4.92 10.23
C LYS A 71 -25.70 3.54 9.56
N VAL A 72 -24.61 2.80 9.69
CA VAL A 72 -24.31 1.57 8.96
C VAL A 72 -23.95 0.45 9.92
N ASP A 73 -24.18 -0.80 9.50
CA ASP A 73 -23.74 -1.98 10.23
C ASP A 73 -22.22 -2.14 10.18
N SER A 74 -21.69 -2.93 11.11
CA SER A 74 -20.26 -3.22 11.22
C SER A 74 -19.99 -4.72 11.04
N SER A 75 -18.73 -5.06 10.81
CA SER A 75 -18.24 -6.43 10.76
C SER A 75 -16.94 -6.52 11.56
N VAL A 76 -16.80 -7.60 12.32
CA VAL A 76 -15.57 -7.96 13.01
C VAL A 76 -14.69 -8.76 12.05
N VAL A 77 -13.46 -8.30 11.87
CA VAL A 77 -12.45 -8.98 11.07
C VAL A 77 -11.21 -9.25 11.91
N LYS A 78 -10.52 -10.34 11.61
CA LYS A 78 -9.23 -10.67 12.20
C LYS A 78 -8.15 -10.57 11.13
N ILE A 79 -7.07 -9.88 11.45
CA ILE A 79 -5.94 -9.63 10.54
C ILE A 79 -4.67 -10.13 11.23
N TRP A 80 -3.84 -10.89 10.52
CA TRP A 80 -2.52 -11.28 11.02
C TRP A 80 -1.47 -11.21 9.92
N PRO A 81 -0.23 -10.82 10.25
CA PRO A 81 0.86 -10.80 9.28
C PRO A 81 1.09 -12.20 8.70
N LYS A 82 1.42 -12.27 7.41
CA LYS A 82 1.84 -13.53 6.79
C LYS A 82 3.19 -13.97 7.34
N ALA A 83 3.36 -15.28 7.47
CA ALA A 83 4.64 -15.87 7.88
C ALA A 83 5.75 -15.58 6.85
N GLU A 84 5.40 -15.62 5.57
CA GLU A 84 6.29 -15.33 4.45
C GLU A 84 5.69 -14.18 3.62
N ILE A 85 6.39 -13.05 3.63
CA ILE A 85 6.06 -11.89 2.79
C ILE A 85 6.97 -11.98 1.55
N PRO A 86 6.42 -11.90 0.33
CA PRO A 86 7.24 -11.94 -0.87
C PRO A 86 8.23 -10.77 -0.88
N ASN A 87 9.46 -11.03 -1.33
CA ASN A 87 10.50 -10.01 -1.45
C ASN A 87 10.17 -9.07 -2.62
N VAL A 88 9.34 -8.07 -2.34
CA VAL A 88 8.86 -7.07 -3.29
C VAL A 88 9.07 -5.70 -2.67
N ASP A 89 9.61 -4.76 -3.46
CA ASP A 89 9.68 -3.38 -3.06
C ASP A 89 8.26 -2.80 -2.88
N LEU A 90 7.93 -2.36 -1.67
CA LEU A 90 6.58 -1.88 -1.35
C LEU A 90 6.23 -0.59 -2.10
N GLN A 91 7.21 0.27 -2.39
CA GLN A 91 7.00 1.52 -3.09
C GLN A 91 6.67 1.25 -4.57
N GLU A 92 7.42 0.36 -5.21
CA GLU A 92 7.12 -0.12 -6.56
C GLU A 92 5.75 -0.80 -6.62
N TRP A 93 5.46 -1.66 -5.63
CA TRP A 93 4.17 -2.34 -5.54
C TRP A 93 3.00 -1.36 -5.42
N TRP A 94 3.10 -0.35 -4.57
CA TRP A 94 2.04 0.66 -4.42
C TRP A 94 1.87 1.51 -5.69
N ALA A 95 2.97 1.84 -6.38
CA ALA A 95 2.92 2.57 -7.64
C ALA A 95 2.26 1.72 -8.75
N PHE A 96 2.63 0.45 -8.84
CA PHE A 96 2.06 -0.52 -9.77
C PHE A 96 0.56 -0.71 -9.53
N THR A 97 0.17 -1.06 -8.31
CA THR A 97 -1.24 -1.30 -7.96
C THR A 97 -2.08 -0.03 -8.12
N ARG A 98 -1.56 1.16 -7.79
CA ARG A 98 -2.22 2.43 -8.10
C ARG A 98 -2.53 2.57 -9.59
N THR A 99 -1.56 2.24 -10.44
CA THR A 99 -1.71 2.33 -11.90
C THR A 99 -2.75 1.35 -12.43
N CYS A 100 -2.73 0.11 -11.97
CA CYS A 100 -3.68 -0.94 -12.37
C CYS A 100 -5.12 -0.60 -11.95
N PHE A 101 -5.34 -0.17 -10.71
CA PHE A 101 -6.67 0.06 -10.17
C PHE A 101 -7.27 1.44 -10.50
N THR A 102 -6.55 2.30 -11.21
CA THR A 102 -7.10 3.59 -11.69
C THR A 102 -8.30 3.41 -12.63
N ARG A 103 -8.30 2.33 -13.44
CA ARG A 103 -9.39 1.98 -14.36
C ARG A 103 -9.74 0.50 -14.22
N LYS A 104 -10.29 0.11 -13.05
CA LYS A 104 -10.55 -1.30 -12.72
C LYS A 104 -11.40 -2.08 -13.75
N ASN A 105 -12.26 -1.38 -14.50
CA ASN A 105 -13.14 -1.97 -15.53
C ASN A 105 -12.51 -1.98 -16.94
N LYS A 106 -11.20 -1.79 -17.07
CA LYS A 106 -10.48 -1.80 -18.36
C LYS A 106 -9.33 -2.79 -18.29
N ASN A 107 -9.05 -3.43 -19.43
CA ASN A 107 -7.95 -4.38 -19.55
C ASN A 107 -6.61 -3.71 -19.24
N LEU A 108 -5.70 -4.43 -18.58
CA LEU A 108 -4.35 -3.93 -18.24
C LEU A 108 -3.59 -3.45 -19.48
N GLY A 109 -3.73 -4.15 -20.61
CA GLY A 109 -3.14 -3.70 -21.87
C GLY A 109 -3.56 -2.28 -22.29
N ALA A 110 -4.82 -1.89 -22.06
CA ALA A 110 -5.28 -0.54 -22.33
C ALA A 110 -4.67 0.49 -21.36
N THR A 111 -4.38 0.08 -20.13
CA THR A 111 -3.70 0.91 -19.12
C THR A 111 -2.23 1.14 -19.47
N PHE A 112 -1.52 0.11 -19.91
CA PHE A 112 -0.07 0.16 -20.19
C PHE A 112 0.29 0.56 -21.62
N LYS A 113 -0.67 0.67 -22.56
CA LYS A 113 -0.46 1.29 -23.88
C LYS A 113 0.10 2.72 -23.79
N GLN A 114 -0.13 3.41 -22.68
CA GLN A 114 0.39 4.76 -22.47
C GLN A 114 1.85 4.70 -22.00
N ARG A 115 2.79 4.94 -22.92
CA ARG A 115 4.24 4.98 -22.64
C ARG A 115 4.60 5.84 -21.43
N LYS A 116 3.88 6.95 -21.19
CA LYS A 116 4.09 7.83 -20.02
C LYS A 116 3.97 7.09 -18.68
N LYS A 117 2.96 6.22 -18.50
CA LYS A 117 2.75 5.47 -17.25
C LYS A 117 3.84 4.44 -17.01
N VAL A 118 4.28 3.78 -18.07
CA VAL A 118 5.39 2.81 -18.01
C VAL A 118 6.69 3.52 -17.62
N MET A 119 6.98 4.67 -18.24
CA MET A 119 8.16 5.47 -17.90
C MET A 119 8.11 6.02 -16.47
N GLU A 120 6.93 6.36 -15.95
CA GLU A 120 6.75 6.79 -14.56
C GLU A 120 7.06 5.67 -13.56
N LEU A 121 6.54 4.46 -13.80
CA LEU A 121 6.85 3.28 -12.99
C LEU A 121 8.35 2.93 -13.04
N TYR A 122 8.96 2.96 -14.23
CA TYR A 122 10.38 2.68 -14.40
C TYR A 122 11.28 3.69 -13.67
N LYS A 123 10.91 4.98 -13.66
CA LYS A 123 11.66 6.00 -12.90
C LYS A 123 11.64 5.70 -11.41
N LEU A 124 10.49 5.25 -10.89
CA LEU A 124 10.36 4.90 -9.48
C LEU A 124 11.23 3.67 -9.14
N SER A 125 11.26 2.64 -9.98
CA SER A 125 12.10 1.46 -9.74
C SER A 125 13.59 1.77 -9.79
N VAL A 126 14.01 2.67 -10.69
CA VAL A 126 15.42 3.10 -10.78
C VAL A 126 15.85 3.91 -9.56
N ILE A 127 14.98 4.78 -9.03
CA ILE A 127 15.28 5.56 -7.82
C ILE A 127 15.42 4.64 -6.60
N THR A 128 14.57 3.62 -6.50
CA THR A 128 14.63 2.67 -5.38
C THR A 128 15.88 1.78 -5.47
N GLY A 129 16.26 1.33 -6.66
CA GLY A 129 17.51 0.56 -6.88
C GLY A 129 18.80 1.38 -6.72
N CYS A 130 18.80 2.68 -7.06
CA CYS A 130 19.99 3.53 -6.90
C CYS A 130 20.29 3.96 -5.45
N SER A 131 19.45 3.59 -4.49
CA SER A 131 19.70 3.91 -3.08
C SER A 131 20.77 3.01 -2.43
N GLU A 132 21.22 1.95 -3.13
CA GLU A 132 22.25 1.00 -2.65
C GLU A 132 23.67 1.24 -3.21
N GLU A 133 23.87 2.11 -4.21
CA GLU A 133 25.20 2.49 -4.69
C GLU A 133 25.47 3.99 -4.47
N LYS A 134 26.43 4.27 -3.56
CA LYS A 134 26.81 5.63 -3.18
C LYS A 134 27.43 6.44 -4.31
N VAL A 135 26.99 7.70 -4.37
CA VAL A 135 27.79 8.94 -4.51
C VAL A 135 28.81 8.94 -5.65
N GLY A 136 28.47 9.64 -6.73
CA GLY A 136 29.46 10.04 -7.73
C GLY A 136 28.88 10.66 -9.00
N ASN A 137 28.65 11.97 -8.94
CA ASN A 137 28.70 12.87 -10.10
C ASN A 137 27.52 12.83 -11.10
N CYS A 138 26.46 13.57 -10.79
CA CYS A 138 25.59 14.13 -11.83
C CYS A 138 26.06 15.56 -12.14
N CYS A 139 26.98 15.69 -13.09
CA CYS A 139 27.09 16.90 -13.88
C CYS A 139 26.41 16.60 -15.21
N ILE A 140 25.31 17.27 -15.49
CA ILE A 140 25.05 18.01 -16.74
C ILE A 140 23.81 18.85 -16.45
N GLY A 141 24.00 20.16 -16.44
CA GLY A 141 22.92 21.13 -16.32
C GLY A 141 22.00 21.06 -17.53
N ASP A 142 20.76 21.46 -17.32
CA ASP A 142 20.31 22.71 -17.90
C ASP A 142 19.11 23.25 -17.13
N SER A 143 19.21 24.54 -16.88
CA SER A 143 18.29 25.43 -16.19
C SER A 143 16.95 25.60 -16.91
N CYS A 144 15.85 25.64 -16.15
CA CYS A 144 14.88 26.74 -16.32
C CYS A 144 13.98 26.91 -15.09
N SER A 145 13.87 28.17 -14.65
CA SER A 145 13.29 28.63 -13.39
C SER A 145 11.83 29.13 -13.52
N HIS A 146 11.19 29.24 -12.33
CA HIS A 146 9.92 29.89 -11.97
C HIS A 146 8.65 29.05 -12.23
N ASP A 147 7.64 28.99 -11.37
CA ASP A 147 7.13 29.93 -10.37
C ASP A 147 6.57 29.16 -9.15
N GLY A 148 6.74 29.73 -7.96
CA GLY A 148 6.30 29.16 -6.71
C GLY A 148 4.81 29.38 -6.48
N ARG A 149 4.12 28.34 -6.00
CA ARG A 149 2.99 28.51 -5.09
C ARG A 149 2.75 27.22 -4.31
N GLY A 150 3.16 27.26 -3.05
CA GLY A 150 2.95 26.19 -2.09
C GLY A 150 1.47 25.85 -1.93
N ARG A 151 1.15 24.56 -2.01
CA ARG A 151 -0.04 24.00 -1.36
C ARG A 151 0.39 22.80 -0.54
N ARG A 152 0.55 23.03 0.77
CA ARG A 152 0.48 21.98 1.80
C ARG A 152 -0.83 21.23 1.61
N ARG A 153 -0.80 20.03 1.04
CA ARG A 153 -1.94 19.11 1.09
C ARG A 153 -1.75 18.19 2.29
N ARG A 154 -2.45 18.61 3.34
CA ARG A 154 -2.99 17.86 4.47
C ARG A 154 -3.23 16.39 4.12
N TRP A 155 -2.42 15.51 4.68
CA TRP A 155 -2.63 14.06 4.69
C TRP A 155 -3.47 13.70 5.90
N TRP A 156 -4.79 13.66 5.75
CA TRP A 156 -5.72 12.92 6.61
C TRP A 156 -7.02 12.76 5.81
N MET A 157 -7.21 11.59 5.20
CA MET A 157 -8.53 10.97 5.03
C MET A 157 -8.36 9.63 4.31
N TRP A 158 -8.86 8.60 5.01
CA TRP A 158 -9.02 7.19 4.64
C TRP A 158 -7.80 6.30 4.85
#